data_AF-A0A961Q248-F1
#
_entry.id   AF-A0A961Q248-F1
#
_cell.length_a   1.000
_cell.length_b   1.000
_cell.length_c   1.000
_cell.angle_alpha   90.00
_cell.angle_beta   90.00
_cell.angle_gamma   90.00
#
_symmetry.space_group_name_H-M   'P 1'
#
loop_
_entity.id
_entity.type
_entity.pdbx_description
1 polymer ?
#
loop_
_entity_poly.entity_id
_entity_poly.type
_entity_poly.pdbx_seq_one_letter_code
_entity_poly.pdbx_strand_id
1 'polypeptide(L)'
;MLENLNSLDHPGCPFGSTADVLAAVSSVNRPQPRINLDLHHTQIGEGHLVRWCEKCLPWIGEVRTDDNPGRSEPGTGEINYPSVARVLDAMSYLGPIGMEAFSSSDADTTPEAFRAAFTINKAWWLAVSMPKVGNIDRSAMTNIVIQLVSLNPGGQPSMFKMAVSVDPCEEC
;
A
#
# COMPACT_ATOMS: atom_id res chain seq x y z
N MET A 1 4.83 -13.59 -3.23
CA MET A 1 3.42 -13.17 -3.08
C MET A 1 2.76 -13.23 -4.45
N LEU A 2 1.43 -13.23 -4.53
CA LEU A 2 0.70 -13.17 -5.79
C LEU A 2 -0.08 -11.86 -5.86
N GLU A 3 0.00 -11.19 -7.00
CA GLU A 3 -0.54 -9.86 -7.25
C GLU A 3 -1.39 -9.86 -8.51
N ASN A 4 -2.46 -9.08 -8.52
CA ASN A 4 -3.21 -8.82 -9.74
C ASN A 4 -2.62 -7.61 -10.44
N LEU A 5 -2.41 -7.72 -11.75
CA LEU A 5 -1.98 -6.62 -12.59
C LEU A 5 -3.11 -6.28 -13.56
N ASN A 6 -3.64 -5.06 -13.48
CA ASN A 6 -4.79 -4.67 -14.28
C ASN A 6 -4.49 -4.73 -15.79
N SER A 7 -5.50 -4.94 -16.62
CA SER A 7 -5.31 -5.09 -18.07
C SER A 7 -5.03 -3.79 -18.82
N LEU A 8 -5.21 -2.62 -18.17
CA LEU A 8 -4.87 -1.32 -18.77
C LEU A 8 -3.34 -1.17 -18.82
N ASP A 9 -2.68 -1.41 -17.69
CA ASP A 9 -1.22 -1.25 -17.56
C ASP A 9 -0.48 -2.51 -18.00
N HIS A 10 -1.05 -3.70 -17.77
CA HIS A 10 -0.42 -5.00 -18.06
C HIS A 10 -1.32 -5.89 -18.93
N PRO A 11 -1.54 -5.52 -20.21
CA PRO A 11 -2.39 -6.30 -21.11
C PRO A 11 -1.84 -7.73 -21.29
N GLY A 12 -2.71 -8.72 -21.07
CA GLY A 12 -2.36 -10.14 -21.22
C GLY A 12 -1.78 -10.82 -19.98
N CYS A 13 -1.67 -10.11 -18.84
CA CYS A 13 -1.33 -10.75 -17.57
C CYS A 13 -2.39 -11.82 -17.19
N PRO A 14 -1.98 -13.06 -16.86
CA PRO A 14 -2.92 -14.14 -16.54
C PRO A 14 -3.68 -13.93 -15.23
N PHE A 15 -3.14 -13.10 -14.32
CA PHE A 15 -3.81 -12.70 -13.08
C PHE A 15 -4.25 -11.24 -13.16
N GLY A 16 -5.32 -11.01 -13.95
CA GLY A 16 -5.84 -9.66 -14.22
C GLY A 16 -6.77 -9.09 -13.15
N SER A 17 -7.22 -9.90 -12.20
CA SER A 17 -8.19 -9.52 -11.16
C SER A 17 -7.79 -9.97 -9.77
N THR A 18 -8.15 -9.17 -8.76
CA THR A 18 -8.02 -9.51 -7.34
C THR A 18 -8.86 -10.76 -7.02
N ALA A 19 -10.00 -10.95 -7.68
CA ALA A 19 -10.82 -12.14 -7.55
C ALA A 19 -10.06 -13.44 -7.89
N ASP A 20 -9.32 -13.45 -9.00
CA ASP A 20 -8.56 -14.62 -9.46
C ASP A 20 -7.38 -14.91 -8.52
N VAL A 21 -6.68 -13.87 -8.07
CA VAL A 21 -5.59 -13.98 -7.09
C VAL A 21 -6.11 -14.52 -5.76
N LEU A 22 -7.25 -14.01 -5.27
CA LEU A 22 -7.90 -14.53 -4.07
C LEU A 22 -8.29 -15.99 -4.23
N ALA A 23 -8.89 -16.38 -5.36
CA ALA A 23 -9.26 -17.77 -5.63
C ALA A 23 -8.03 -18.69 -5.64
N ALA A 24 -6.94 -18.28 -6.29
CA ALA A 24 -5.70 -19.03 -6.33
C ALA A 24 -5.08 -19.20 -4.93
N VAL A 25 -4.90 -18.11 -4.17
CA VAL A 25 -4.26 -18.19 -2.84
C VAL A 25 -5.14 -18.93 -1.82
N SER A 26 -6.45 -18.66 -1.82
CA SER A 26 -7.37 -19.29 -0.88
C SER A 26 -7.60 -20.77 -1.15
N SER A 27 -7.56 -21.21 -2.41
CA SER A 27 -7.68 -22.65 -2.75
C SER A 27 -6.48 -23.47 -2.28
N VAL A 28 -5.27 -22.89 -2.31
CA VAL A 28 -4.08 -23.56 -1.77
C VAL A 28 -4.14 -23.62 -0.25
N ASN A 29 -4.65 -22.57 0.41
CA ASN A 29 -4.83 -22.48 1.86
C ASN A 29 -3.60 -22.88 2.69
N ARG A 30 -2.44 -22.34 2.31
CA ARG A 30 -1.14 -22.59 2.97
C ARG A 30 -0.57 -21.28 3.53
N PRO A 31 0.34 -21.34 4.51
CA PRO A 31 0.94 -20.13 5.07
C PRO A 31 1.90 -19.41 4.09
N GLN A 32 2.39 -20.10 3.07
CA GLN A 32 3.38 -19.54 2.13
C GLN A 32 2.79 -18.61 1.07
N PRO A 33 1.74 -18.99 0.29
CA PRO A 33 1.15 -18.07 -0.67
C PRO A 33 0.37 -16.98 0.07
N ARG A 34 0.62 -15.74 -0.32
CA ARG A 34 -0.01 -14.54 0.23
C ARG A 34 -0.30 -13.57 -0.91
N ILE A 35 -1.37 -12.79 -0.73
CA ILE A 35 -1.81 -11.77 -1.67
C ILE A 35 -0.95 -10.52 -1.44
N ASN A 36 -0.37 -9.99 -2.51
CA ASN A 36 0.04 -8.59 -2.57
C ASN A 36 -1.17 -7.81 -3.06
N LEU A 37 -1.88 -7.15 -2.14
CA LEU A 37 -3.12 -6.44 -2.46
C LEU A 37 -2.76 -5.03 -2.93
N ASP A 38 -2.48 -4.90 -4.22
CA ASP A 38 -2.20 -3.63 -4.86
C ASP A 38 -3.51 -2.88 -5.17
N LEU A 39 -3.69 -1.74 -4.49
CA LEU A 39 -4.94 -1.00 -4.54
C LEU A 39 -5.11 -0.21 -5.85
N HIS A 40 -4.03 0.10 -6.57
CA HIS A 40 -4.11 0.75 -7.88
C HIS A 40 -4.64 -0.21 -8.93
N HIS A 41 -4.05 -1.41 -9.03
CA HIS A 41 -4.54 -2.42 -9.96
C HIS A 41 -5.97 -2.86 -9.64
N THR A 42 -6.29 -2.99 -8.35
CA THR A 42 -7.66 -3.29 -7.90
C THR A 42 -8.63 -2.14 -8.25
N GLN A 43 -8.24 -0.88 -8.09
CA GLN A 43 -9.10 0.28 -8.40
C GLN A 43 -9.46 0.34 -9.89
N ILE A 44 -8.47 0.17 -10.77
CA ILE A 44 -8.68 0.19 -12.22
C ILE A 44 -9.55 -0.98 -12.69
N GLY A 45 -9.30 -2.19 -12.16
CA GLY A 45 -10.00 -3.39 -12.61
C GLY A 45 -11.41 -3.54 -12.03
N GLU A 46 -11.56 -3.32 -10.72
CA GLU A 46 -12.71 -3.80 -9.95
C GLU A 46 -13.30 -2.75 -9.01
N GLY A 47 -12.55 -1.70 -8.67
CA GLY A 47 -12.94 -0.72 -7.66
C GLY A 47 -13.20 -1.37 -6.29
N HIS A 48 -14.14 -0.81 -5.53
CA HIS A 48 -14.61 -1.40 -4.26
C HIS A 48 -13.51 -1.78 -3.25
N LEU A 49 -12.42 -1.00 -3.19
CA LEU A 49 -11.20 -1.33 -2.44
C LEU A 49 -11.43 -1.83 -1.01
N VAL A 50 -12.30 -1.15 -0.25
CA VAL A 50 -12.67 -1.55 1.13
C VAL A 50 -13.17 -3.00 1.19
N ARG A 51 -14.02 -3.41 0.25
CA ARG A 51 -14.56 -4.77 0.20
C ARG A 51 -13.48 -5.80 -0.16
N TRP A 52 -12.50 -5.40 -0.96
CA TRP A 52 -11.36 -6.28 -1.28
C TRP A 52 -10.42 -6.43 -0.10
N CYS A 53 -10.12 -5.35 0.63
CA CYS A 53 -9.38 -5.44 1.88
C CYS A 53 -10.06 -6.41 2.87
N GLU A 54 -11.39 -6.33 3.03
CA GLU A 54 -12.16 -7.24 3.88
C GLU A 54 -12.10 -8.71 3.41
N LYS A 55 -12.37 -8.95 2.12
CA LYS A 55 -12.38 -10.31 1.56
C LYS A 55 -11.01 -10.98 1.57
N CYS A 56 -9.96 -10.23 1.26
CA CYS A 56 -8.61 -10.75 1.14
C CYS A 56 -7.93 -10.90 2.50
N LEU A 57 -8.41 -10.24 3.58
CA LEU A 57 -7.76 -10.11 4.88
C LEU A 57 -7.03 -11.37 5.39
N PRO A 58 -7.62 -12.59 5.37
CA PRO A 58 -6.96 -13.78 5.88
C PRO A 58 -5.68 -14.19 5.10
N TRP A 59 -5.53 -13.70 3.88
CA TRP A 59 -4.47 -14.07 2.95
C TRP A 59 -3.57 -12.90 2.54
N ILE A 60 -3.82 -11.68 3.02
CA ILE A 60 -2.98 -10.52 2.71
C ILE A 60 -1.58 -10.73 3.31
N GLY A 61 -0.56 -10.64 2.45
CA GLY A 61 0.84 -10.53 2.86
C GLY A 61 1.26 -9.08 3.03
N GLU A 62 0.83 -8.22 2.10
CA GLU A 62 1.11 -6.79 2.04
C GLU A 62 -0.04 -6.10 1.31
N VAL A 63 -0.33 -4.86 1.70
CA VAL A 63 -1.18 -3.95 0.92
C VAL A 63 -0.26 -2.96 0.22
N ARG A 64 -0.37 -2.80 -1.11
CA ARG A 64 0.36 -1.76 -1.83
C ARG A 64 -0.53 -0.61 -2.23
N THR A 65 0.07 0.57 -2.23
CA THR A 65 -0.62 1.83 -2.42
C THR A 65 0.12 2.70 -3.43
N ASP A 66 -0.63 3.25 -4.35
CA ASP A 66 -0.27 4.31 -5.26
C ASP A 66 -1.58 4.79 -5.87
N ASP A 67 -1.71 6.07 -6.12
CA ASP A 67 -2.98 6.67 -6.46
C ASP A 67 -3.39 6.37 -7.90
N ASN A 68 -4.69 6.44 -8.15
CA ASN A 68 -5.26 6.32 -9.47
C ASN A 68 -6.06 7.59 -9.79
N PRO A 69 -5.93 8.19 -10.99
CA PRO A 69 -4.94 7.91 -12.02
C PRO A 69 -3.54 8.43 -11.67
N GLY A 70 -2.53 7.99 -12.42
CA GLY A 70 -1.18 8.56 -12.40
C GLY A 70 -0.14 7.82 -11.57
N ARG A 71 -0.52 6.78 -10.83
CA ARG A 71 0.40 5.86 -10.11
C ARG A 71 1.38 6.62 -9.21
N SER A 72 0.89 7.70 -8.59
CA SER A 72 1.67 8.63 -7.77
C SER A 72 1.31 8.50 -6.29
N GLU A 73 1.87 9.32 -5.40
CA GLU A 73 1.61 9.18 -3.97
C GLU A 73 0.14 9.41 -3.56
N PRO A 74 -0.35 8.81 -2.46
CA PRO A 74 -1.69 9.03 -1.95
C PRO A 74 -2.11 10.51 -1.86
N GLY A 75 -3.25 10.84 -2.45
CA GLY A 75 -3.83 12.19 -2.45
C GLY A 75 -3.64 12.94 -3.77
N THR A 76 -2.95 12.36 -4.76
CA THR A 76 -2.83 12.93 -6.11
C THR A 76 -3.98 12.52 -7.03
N GLY A 77 -4.72 11.47 -6.68
CA GLY A 77 -5.78 10.87 -7.48
C GLY A 77 -7.10 10.75 -6.72
N GLU A 78 -7.89 9.77 -7.12
CA GLU A 78 -9.27 9.57 -6.70
C GLU A 78 -9.43 8.64 -5.49
N ILE A 79 -8.38 7.90 -5.11
CA ILE A 79 -8.47 6.91 -4.04
C ILE A 79 -8.49 7.60 -2.67
N ASN A 80 -9.55 7.38 -1.90
CA ASN A 80 -9.66 7.89 -0.53
C ASN A 80 -8.89 6.99 0.46
N TYR A 81 -7.56 7.12 0.44
CA TYR A 81 -6.66 6.38 1.32
C TYR A 81 -6.92 6.55 2.82
N PRO A 82 -7.31 7.73 3.35
CA PRO A 82 -7.73 7.83 4.75
C PRO A 82 -8.88 6.90 5.15
N SER A 83 -9.81 6.61 4.23
CA SER A 83 -10.88 5.64 4.47
C SER A 83 -10.38 4.21 4.43
N VAL A 84 -9.49 3.88 3.48
CA VAL A 84 -8.81 2.58 3.42
C VAL A 84 -8.03 2.31 4.72
N ALA A 85 -7.25 3.29 5.19
CA ALA A 85 -6.47 3.19 6.42
C ALA A 85 -7.36 2.86 7.63
N ARG A 86 -8.49 3.56 7.79
CA ARG A 86 -9.45 3.29 8.89
C ARG A 86 -10.04 1.88 8.82
N VAL A 87 -10.31 1.37 7.62
CA VAL A 87 -10.82 0.01 7.43
C VAL A 87 -9.77 -1.03 7.80
N LEU A 88 -8.53 -0.85 7.33
CA LEU A 88 -7.41 -1.73 7.68
C LEU A 88 -7.18 -1.78 9.20
N ASP A 89 -7.21 -0.63 9.87
CA ASP A 89 -7.14 -0.55 11.34
C ASP A 89 -8.33 -1.23 12.03
N ALA A 90 -9.57 -0.94 11.59
CA ALA A 90 -10.77 -1.55 12.16
C ALA A 90 -10.79 -3.08 12.02
N MET A 91 -10.17 -3.62 10.97
CA MET A 91 -9.99 -5.05 10.75
C MET A 91 -8.78 -5.64 11.49
N SER A 92 -8.05 -4.84 12.26
CA SER A 92 -6.82 -5.23 12.93
C SER A 92 -5.76 -5.80 11.97
N TYR A 93 -5.66 -5.24 10.76
CA TYR A 93 -4.58 -5.59 9.85
C TYR A 93 -3.26 -5.09 10.41
N LEU A 94 -2.36 -6.02 10.74
CA LEU A 94 -1.03 -5.74 11.31
C LEU A 94 0.11 -5.97 10.30
N GLY A 95 -0.24 -6.34 9.07
CA GLY A 95 0.73 -6.57 8.02
C GLY A 95 1.30 -5.27 7.46
N PRO A 96 2.31 -5.38 6.58
CA PRO A 96 2.91 -4.23 5.93
C PRO A 96 1.95 -3.53 4.98
N ILE A 97 2.04 -2.20 4.94
CA ILE A 97 1.47 -1.38 3.88
C ILE A 97 2.64 -0.76 3.12
N GLY A 98 2.82 -1.13 1.85
CA GLY A 98 3.82 -0.62 0.91
C GLY A 98 3.28 0.55 0.08
N MET A 99 4.15 1.42 -0.42
CA MET A 99 3.83 2.36 -1.49
C MET A 99 4.67 2.04 -2.72
N GLU A 100 4.11 1.93 -3.92
CA GLU A 100 4.87 1.79 -5.17
C GLU A 100 4.46 2.91 -6.13
N ALA A 101 4.86 4.13 -5.79
CA ALA A 101 4.41 5.33 -6.48
C ALA A 101 5.56 6.06 -7.18
N PHE A 102 5.24 6.69 -8.30
CA PHE A 102 6.00 7.81 -8.84
C PHE A 102 5.84 9.03 -7.94
N SER A 103 6.87 9.86 -7.84
CA SER A 103 6.73 11.16 -7.19
C SER A 103 6.03 12.13 -8.15
N SER A 104 4.89 12.69 -7.73
CA SER A 104 4.19 13.71 -8.54
C SER A 104 4.91 15.06 -8.57
N SER A 105 5.80 15.31 -7.59
CA SER A 105 6.50 16.58 -7.43
C SER A 105 7.94 16.39 -6.95
N ASP A 106 8.15 16.23 -5.64
CA ASP A 106 9.45 16.02 -5.02
C ASP A 106 9.49 14.69 -4.27
N ALA A 107 10.44 13.84 -4.66
CA ALA A 107 10.69 12.52 -4.09
C ALA A 107 10.94 12.59 -2.57
N ASP A 108 11.48 13.70 -2.08
CA ASP A 108 11.71 13.91 -0.65
C ASP A 108 10.41 14.19 0.13
N THR A 109 9.31 14.54 -0.56
CA THR A 109 8.01 14.89 0.03
C THR A 109 6.92 13.82 -0.18
N THR A 110 7.14 12.91 -1.14
CA THR A 110 6.27 11.76 -1.40
C THR A 110 6.04 10.90 -0.14
N PRO A 111 7.04 10.63 0.72
CA PRO A 111 6.82 9.91 1.97
C PRO A 111 5.81 10.56 2.93
N GLU A 112 5.73 11.89 2.97
CA GLU A 112 4.82 12.64 3.84
C GLU A 112 3.36 12.44 3.43
N ALA A 113 3.08 12.33 2.14
CA ALA A 113 1.74 12.03 1.63
C ALA A 113 1.26 10.65 2.10
N PHE A 114 2.12 9.64 1.97
CA PHE A 114 1.86 8.30 2.50
C PHE A 114 1.63 8.31 4.01
N ARG A 115 2.49 8.99 4.78
CA ARG A 115 2.30 9.15 6.23
C ARG A 115 0.97 9.81 6.56
N ALA A 116 0.63 10.88 5.86
CA ALA A 116 -0.60 11.64 6.12
C ALA A 116 -1.85 10.79 5.84
N ALA A 117 -1.81 9.95 4.81
CA ALA A 117 -2.90 9.06 4.43
C ALA A 117 -3.16 7.94 5.46
N PHE A 118 -2.10 7.36 6.04
CA PHE A 118 -2.19 6.21 6.95
C PHE A 118 -2.05 6.55 8.45
N THR A 119 -1.95 7.84 8.80
CA THR A 119 -2.01 8.29 10.20
C THR A 119 -3.47 8.54 10.63
N ILE A 120 -4.05 7.64 11.43
CA ILE A 120 -5.45 7.72 11.87
C ILE A 120 -5.64 8.68 13.05
N ASN A 121 -4.68 8.78 13.98
CA ASN A 121 -4.77 9.64 15.16
C ASN A 121 -3.72 10.78 15.14
N LYS A 122 -4.15 11.97 14.72
CA LYS A 122 -3.29 13.17 14.63
C LYS A 122 -2.87 13.75 15.98
N ALA A 123 -3.66 13.55 17.05
CA ALA A 123 -3.40 14.16 18.35
C ALA A 123 -2.18 13.54 19.05
N TRP A 124 -1.96 12.24 18.86
CA TRP A 124 -0.76 11.54 19.34
C TRP A 124 0.48 11.82 18.50
N TRP A 125 0.31 12.12 17.22
CA TRP A 125 1.40 12.40 16.28
C TRP A 125 2.19 13.66 16.67
N LEU A 126 1.51 14.74 17.07
CA LEU A 126 2.15 15.99 17.52
C LEU A 126 2.98 15.81 18.81
N ALA A 127 2.76 14.73 19.55
CA ALA A 127 3.46 14.44 20.81
C ALA A 127 4.74 13.60 20.62
N VAL A 128 4.97 13.02 19.44
CA VAL A 128 6.12 12.13 19.18
C VAL A 128 6.95 12.67 18.01
N SER A 129 8.04 13.37 18.32
CA SER A 129 9.02 13.83 17.34
C SER A 129 9.70 12.64 16.66
N MET A 130 9.46 12.42 15.36
CA MET A 130 10.16 11.38 14.60
C MET A 130 11.38 11.94 13.84
N PRO A 131 12.44 11.12 13.66
CA PRO A 131 13.60 11.54 12.90
C PRO A 131 13.23 11.74 11.43
N LYS A 132 13.76 12.82 10.84
CA LYS A 132 13.64 13.11 9.41
C LYS A 132 14.12 11.89 8.60
N VAL A 133 13.41 11.53 7.54
CA VAL A 133 13.90 10.56 6.56
C VAL A 133 15.22 11.11 6.01
N GLY A 134 16.30 10.32 6.13
CA GLY A 134 17.62 10.72 5.64
C GLY A 134 17.70 10.67 4.11
N ASN A 135 18.64 11.42 3.54
CA ASN A 135 18.85 11.62 2.10
C ASN A 135 18.58 10.37 1.24
N ILE A 136 17.59 10.47 0.36
CA ILE A 136 17.27 9.50 -0.70
C ILE A 136 18.22 9.81 -1.89
N ASP A 137 18.87 8.79 -2.47
CA ASP A 137 19.73 8.93 -3.66
C ASP A 137 18.87 9.17 -4.92
N ARG A 138 19.28 10.11 -5.79
CA ARG A 138 18.40 10.89 -6.70
C ARG A 138 18.64 10.68 -8.20
N SER A 139 19.21 9.55 -8.63
CA SER A 139 19.78 9.46 -9.99
C SER A 139 18.92 8.85 -11.10
N ALA A 140 17.66 8.45 -10.87
CA ALA A 140 16.73 8.05 -11.94
C ALA A 140 15.27 8.20 -11.48
N MET A 141 14.28 8.04 -12.37
CA MET A 141 12.88 7.91 -11.94
C MET A 141 12.79 6.74 -10.95
N THR A 142 12.60 7.07 -9.67
CA THR A 142 12.84 6.15 -8.55
C THR A 142 11.49 5.74 -7.96
N ASN A 143 11.15 4.45 -8.02
CA ASN A 143 10.02 3.92 -7.26
C ASN A 143 10.40 3.99 -5.77
N ILE A 144 9.61 4.75 -5.00
CA ILE A 144 9.83 4.87 -3.56
C ILE A 144 8.99 3.81 -2.88
N VAL A 145 9.63 2.75 -2.37
CA VAL A 145 8.96 1.71 -1.59
C VAL A 145 8.91 2.12 -0.13
N ILE A 146 7.72 2.40 0.38
CA ILE A 146 7.54 2.78 1.79
C ILE A 146 6.70 1.75 2.51
N GLN A 147 7.27 1.07 3.50
CA GLN A 147 6.58 0.07 4.29
C GLN A 147 6.16 0.61 5.65
N LEU A 148 4.89 0.48 6.01
CA LEU A 148 4.34 0.79 7.32
C LEU A 148 4.02 -0.52 8.06
N VAL A 149 4.57 -0.70 9.26
CA VAL A 149 4.21 -1.81 10.15
C VAL A 149 3.39 -1.26 11.32
N SER A 150 2.20 -1.83 11.55
CA SER A 150 1.37 -1.47 12.71
C SER A 150 2.03 -1.95 14.01
N LEU A 151 2.23 -1.03 14.95
CA LEU A 151 2.74 -1.27 16.28
C LEU A 151 1.57 -1.14 17.26
N ASN A 152 0.98 -2.27 17.65
CA ASN A 152 -0.11 -2.26 18.62
C ASN A 152 0.09 -3.30 19.73
N PRO A 153 0.86 -2.99 20.79
CA PRO A 153 0.79 -3.73 22.03
C PRO A 153 -0.28 -3.11 22.94
N GLY A 154 -1.43 -3.79 23.09
CA GLY A 154 -2.32 -3.58 24.24
C GLY A 154 -3.41 -2.50 24.13
N GLY A 155 -4.03 -2.29 22.96
CA GLY A 155 -5.23 -1.45 22.84
C GLY A 155 -4.97 0.07 22.75
N GLN A 156 -3.75 0.46 22.41
CA GLN A 156 -3.43 1.82 21.96
C GLN A 156 -3.96 2.05 20.52
N PRO A 157 -4.13 3.30 20.06
CA PRO A 157 -4.43 3.57 18.66
C PRO A 157 -3.29 3.07 17.75
N SER A 158 -3.62 2.47 16.61
CA SER A 158 -2.65 1.91 15.67
C SER A 158 -1.59 2.93 15.26
N MET A 159 -0.34 2.67 15.63
CA MET A 159 0.82 3.43 15.16
C MET A 159 1.46 2.67 14.01
N PHE A 160 1.51 3.25 12.81
CA PHE A 160 2.26 2.67 11.71
C PHE A 160 3.70 3.21 11.70
N LYS A 161 4.71 2.34 11.79
CA LYS A 161 6.13 2.72 11.69
C LYS A 161 6.59 2.62 10.24
N MET A 162 7.05 3.75 9.71
CA MET A 162 7.49 3.87 8.32
C MET A 162 8.94 3.40 8.15
N ALA A 163 9.17 2.54 7.18
CA ALA A 163 10.46 2.22 6.59
C ALA A 163 10.44 2.70 5.13
N VAL A 164 11.53 3.27 4.65
CA VAL A 164 11.69 3.69 3.24
C VAL A 164 12.80 2.82 2.67
N SER A 165 12.50 2.14 1.56
CA SER A 165 13.46 1.45 0.70
C SER A 165 13.32 2.01 -0.71
N VAL A 166 14.44 2.27 -1.34
CA VAL A 166 14.49 2.62 -2.76
C VAL A 166 14.71 1.32 -3.50
N ASP A 167 13.77 0.93 -4.36
CA ASP A 167 14.00 -0.19 -5.28
C ASP A 167 14.53 0.40 -6.59
N PRO A 168 15.67 -0.10 -7.13
CA PRO A 168 16.00 0.18 -8.52
C PRO A 168 14.87 -0.38 -9.40
N CYS A 169 14.36 0.44 -10.31
CA CYS A 169 13.38 0.00 -11.31
C CYS A 169 13.92 -1.22 -12.07
N GLU A 170 13.48 -2.42 -11.71
CA GLU A 170 13.61 -3.60 -12.56
C GLU A 170 12.35 -3.62 -13.45
N GLU A 171 12.57 -3.53 -14.77
CA GLU A 171 11.60 -3.70 -15.87
C GLU A 171 10.98 -2.40 -16.49
N CYS A 172 11.77 -1.78 -17.38
CA CYS A 172 11.30 -1.32 -18.70
C CYS A 172 11.46 -2.46 -19.72
#